data_AF-A0A162ND09-F1
#
_entry.id   AF-A0A162ND09-F1
#
_cell.length_a   1.000
_cell.length_b   1.000
_cell.length_c   1.000
_cell.angle_alpha   90.00
_cell.angle_beta   90.00
_cell.angle_gamma   90.00
#
_symmetry.space_group_name_H-M   'P 1'
#
loop_
_entity.id
_entity.type
_entity.pdbx_description
1 polymer ?
#
loop_
_entity_poly.entity_id
_entity_poly.type
_entity_poly.pdbx_seq_one_letter_code
_entity_poly.pdbx_strand_id
1 'polypeptide(L)'
;MIKEIIAVLKDDVKDIVFRMDLGYFSEEIIEVIESVGYHYLIKAKHYGTFPALAYSNDKKIVWDKYDDEKEITSRIIKPDAWNQGRNFIITRKKKVEQKVIQEKMFEYDEYDHDFYVTNMDISANEEVDFYKKMLV
;
A
#
# COMPACT_ATOMS: atom_id res chain seq x y z
N MET A 1 -1.57 -11.79 19.27
CA MET A 1 -2.47 -10.68 18.90
C MET A 1 -3.37 -10.99 17.69
N ILE A 2 -2.92 -10.96 16.42
CA ILE A 2 -3.83 -11.17 15.26
C ILE A 2 -4.53 -12.54 15.30
N LYS A 3 -3.77 -13.61 15.59
CA LYS A 3 -4.32 -14.97 15.76
C LYS A 3 -5.38 -15.05 16.88
N GLU A 4 -5.24 -14.24 17.93
CA GLU A 4 -6.20 -14.21 19.05
C GLU A 4 -7.49 -13.48 18.65
N ILE A 5 -7.38 -12.35 17.93
CA ILE A 5 -8.54 -11.62 17.39
C ILE A 5 -9.34 -12.55 16.48
N ILE A 6 -8.67 -13.25 15.57
CA ILE A 6 -9.31 -14.23 14.67
C ILE A 6 -9.98 -15.33 15.48
N ALA A 7 -9.32 -15.89 16.49
CA ALA A 7 -9.87 -16.97 17.30
C ALA A 7 -11.15 -16.57 18.05
N VAL A 8 -11.25 -15.30 18.48
CA VAL A 8 -12.42 -14.77 19.19
C VAL A 8 -13.57 -14.44 18.24
N LEU A 9 -13.28 -13.84 17.08
CA LEU A 9 -14.32 -13.28 16.22
C LEU A 9 -14.81 -14.22 15.12
N LYS A 10 -14.05 -15.26 14.76
CA LYS A 10 -14.33 -16.12 13.59
C LYS A 10 -15.74 -16.71 13.51
N ASP A 11 -16.40 -16.92 14.64
CA ASP A 11 -17.73 -17.54 14.70
C ASP A 11 -18.86 -16.49 14.72
N ASP A 12 -18.52 -15.22 14.99
CA ASP A 12 -19.47 -14.12 15.16
C ASP A 12 -19.54 -13.18 13.95
N VAL A 13 -18.49 -13.15 13.11
CA VAL A 13 -18.43 -12.30 11.92
C VAL A 13 -18.10 -13.11 10.68
N LYS A 14 -18.77 -12.76 9.58
CA LYS A 14 -18.59 -13.42 8.28
C LYS A 14 -17.25 -13.06 7.62
N ASP A 15 -16.80 -11.84 7.84
CA ASP A 15 -15.63 -11.27 7.17
C ASP A 15 -14.96 -10.22 8.07
N ILE A 16 -13.64 -10.13 7.99
CA ILE A 16 -12.81 -9.20 8.76
C ILE A 16 -11.83 -8.51 7.81
N VAL A 17 -11.78 -7.18 7.91
CA VAL A 17 -10.78 -6.37 7.21
C VAL A 17 -9.85 -5.72 8.24
N PHE A 18 -8.57 -6.10 8.21
CA PHE A 18 -7.53 -5.53 9.07
C PHE A 18 -6.97 -4.25 8.44
N ARG A 19 -7.28 -3.10 9.04
CA ARG A 19 -6.64 -1.83 8.68
C ARG A 19 -5.50 -1.51 9.63
N MET A 20 -4.28 -1.37 9.10
CA MET A 20 -3.08 -1.24 9.95
C MET A 20 -2.11 -0.17 9.45
N ASP A 21 -1.37 0.42 10.38
CA ASP A 21 -0.33 1.41 10.05
C ASP A 21 0.99 0.76 9.61
N LEU A 22 1.98 1.62 9.33
CA LEU A 22 3.32 1.25 8.85
C LEU A 22 4.11 0.34 9.80
N GLY A 23 3.75 0.29 11.09
CA GLY A 23 4.40 -0.57 12.08
C GLY A 23 4.09 -2.05 11.85
N TYR A 24 3.01 -2.37 11.12
CA TYR A 24 2.57 -3.72 10.83
C TYR A 24 2.89 -4.18 9.40
N PHE A 25 3.68 -3.40 8.65
CA PHE A 25 4.14 -3.77 7.32
C PHE A 25 5.16 -4.92 7.39
N SER A 26 4.64 -6.15 7.37
CA SER A 26 5.41 -7.40 7.46
C SER A 26 4.74 -8.50 6.62
N GLU A 27 5.54 -9.26 5.86
CA GLU A 27 5.02 -10.41 5.11
C GLU A 27 4.42 -11.46 6.04
N GLU A 28 5.04 -11.74 7.20
CA GLU A 28 4.53 -12.73 8.15
C GLU A 28 3.12 -12.38 8.65
N ILE A 29 2.88 -11.09 8.93
CA ILE A 29 1.56 -10.62 9.37
C ILE A 29 0.52 -10.83 8.27
N ILE A 30 0.89 -10.46 7.04
CA ILE A 30 0.02 -10.58 5.87
C ILE A 30 -0.30 -12.05 5.61
N GLU A 31 0.69 -12.94 5.63
CA GLU A 31 0.49 -14.38 5.41
C GLU A 31 -0.45 -15.00 6.45
N VAL A 32 -0.38 -14.57 7.71
CA VAL A 32 -1.31 -15.03 8.75
C VAL A 32 -2.75 -14.61 8.42
N ILE A 33 -2.97 -13.38 7.95
CA ILE A 33 -4.31 -12.89 7.57
C ILE A 33 -4.82 -13.62 6.32
N GLU A 34 -3.96 -13.78 5.30
CA GLU A 34 -4.27 -14.52 4.07
C GLU A 34 -4.61 -15.99 4.36
N SER A 35 -3.92 -16.63 5.31
CA SER A 35 -4.12 -18.05 5.64
C SER A 35 -5.51 -18.37 6.20
N VAL A 36 -6.21 -17.37 6.72
CA VAL A 36 -7.57 -17.50 7.27
C VAL A 36 -8.63 -16.90 6.35
N GLY A 37 -8.25 -16.42 5.15
CA GLY A 37 -9.17 -15.89 4.15
C GLY A 37 -9.72 -14.50 4.44
N TYR A 38 -9.08 -13.73 5.32
CA TYR A 38 -9.49 -12.36 5.65
C TYR A 38 -8.75 -11.32 4.84
N HIS A 39 -9.25 -10.09 4.93
CA HIS A 39 -8.75 -8.96 4.16
C HIS A 39 -7.84 -8.05 4.98
N TYR A 40 -6.96 -7.34 4.31
CA TYR A 40 -6.10 -6.34 4.93
C TYR A 40 -5.90 -5.13 4.04
N LEU A 41 -5.64 -4.00 4.69
CA LEU A 41 -5.12 -2.79 4.08
C LEU A 41 -4.10 -2.18 5.03
N ILE A 42 -2.82 -2.32 4.69
CA ILE A 42 -1.69 -1.95 5.55
C ILE A 42 -0.90 -0.84 4.87
N LYS A 43 -0.66 0.27 5.55
CA LYS A 43 0.24 1.31 5.04
C LYS A 43 1.66 0.73 4.98
N ALA A 44 2.28 0.77 3.81
CA ALA A 44 3.62 0.24 3.62
C ALA A 44 4.68 1.26 4.03
N LYS A 45 5.81 0.76 4.53
CA LYS A 45 6.94 1.60 4.93
C LYS A 45 7.79 1.93 3.71
N HIS A 46 8.15 3.20 3.57
CA HIS A 46 9.17 3.64 2.64
C HIS A 46 10.53 3.09 3.09
N TYR A 47 10.96 1.99 2.47
CA TYR A 47 12.36 1.59 2.48
C TYR A 47 13.04 2.14 1.23
N GLY A 48 14.34 2.43 1.29
CA GLY A 48 15.05 3.22 0.26
C GLY A 48 14.92 2.69 -1.18
N THR A 49 14.70 1.39 -1.37
CA THR A 49 14.50 0.76 -2.69
C THR A 49 13.03 0.63 -3.11
N PHE A 50 12.08 0.92 -2.22
CA PHE A 50 10.67 0.65 -2.45
C PHE A 50 10.07 1.52 -3.58
N PRO A 51 10.37 2.83 -3.69
CA PRO A 51 9.97 3.62 -4.84
C PRO A 51 10.61 3.13 -6.15
N ALA A 52 11.90 2.77 -6.11
CA ALA A 52 12.58 2.21 -7.28
C ALA A 52 11.90 0.91 -7.74
N LEU A 53 11.53 0.04 -6.81
CA LEU A 53 10.82 -1.21 -7.09
C LEU A 53 9.41 -0.99 -7.65
N ALA A 54 8.67 -0.02 -7.09
CA ALA A 54 7.35 0.34 -7.57
C ALA A 54 7.38 0.85 -9.02
N TYR A 55 8.46 1.54 -9.37
CA TYR A 55 8.71 2.10 -10.70
C TYR A 55 9.48 1.15 -11.62
N SER A 56 10.06 0.06 -11.10
CA SER A 56 10.80 -0.91 -11.89
C SER A 56 9.84 -1.85 -12.60
N ASN A 57 9.51 -1.54 -13.85
CA ASN A 57 8.97 -2.48 -14.83
C ASN A 57 8.97 -1.83 -16.22
N ASP A 58 9.16 -2.60 -17.28
CA ASP A 58 9.26 -2.10 -18.67
C ASP A 58 7.97 -1.46 -19.22
N LYS A 59 6.86 -1.57 -18.46
CA LYS A 59 5.58 -0.97 -18.82
C LYS A 59 5.40 0.36 -18.10
N LYS A 60 5.24 1.42 -18.89
CA LYS A 60 4.86 2.76 -18.43
C LYS A 60 3.71 2.66 -17.41
N ILE A 61 3.89 3.31 -16.26
CA ILE A 61 2.87 3.35 -15.21
C ILE A 61 1.73 4.24 -15.67
N VAL A 62 0.50 3.73 -15.55
CA VAL A 62 -0.72 4.51 -15.76
C VAL A 62 -1.16 5.03 -14.40
N TRP A 63 -1.30 6.34 -14.31
CA TRP A 63 -1.70 7.05 -13.12
C TRP A 63 -3.10 7.62 -13.32
N ASP A 64 -4.01 7.25 -12.43
CA ASP A 64 -5.36 7.78 -12.40
C ASP A 64 -5.43 8.98 -11.44
N LYS A 65 -6.42 9.86 -11.65
CA LYS A 65 -6.69 10.96 -10.72
C LYS A 65 -7.29 10.39 -9.43
N TYR A 66 -6.66 10.68 -8.29
CA TYR A 66 -7.23 10.38 -6.97
C TYR A 66 -7.98 11.58 -6.41
N ASP A 67 -7.31 12.74 -6.35
CA ASP A 67 -7.90 14.02 -5.98
C ASP A 67 -7.28 15.15 -6.83
N ASP A 68 -7.51 16.41 -6.49
CA ASP A 68 -6.99 17.56 -7.26
C ASP A 68 -5.46 17.71 -7.20
N GLU A 69 -4.81 17.10 -6.21
CA GLU A 69 -3.36 17.20 -5.98
C GLU A 69 -2.63 15.86 -6.11
N LYS A 70 -3.36 14.74 -6.08
CA LYS A 70 -2.82 13.39 -6.02
C LYS A 70 -3.28 12.51 -7.16
N GLU A 71 -2.35 11.68 -7.59
CA GLU A 71 -2.58 10.59 -8.52
C GLU A 71 -2.44 9.24 -7.81
N ILE A 72 -3.00 8.19 -8.39
CA ILE A 72 -3.04 6.84 -7.81
C ILE A 72 -2.85 5.76 -8.86
N THR A 73 -2.30 4.63 -8.45
CA THR A 73 -2.18 3.43 -9.28
C THR A 73 -2.12 2.17 -8.40
N SER A 74 -2.36 1.01 -9.01
CA SER A 74 -2.25 -0.31 -8.40
C SER A 74 -1.19 -1.12 -9.14
N ARG A 75 -0.35 -1.83 -8.37
CA ARG A 75 0.78 -2.61 -8.90
C ARG A 75 1.00 -3.86 -8.08
N ILE A 76 1.29 -4.97 -8.75
CA ILE A 76 1.87 -6.12 -8.07
C ILE A 76 3.36 -5.83 -7.82
N ILE A 77 3.73 -5.74 -6.54
CA ILE A 77 5.11 -5.49 -6.12
C ILE A 77 5.55 -6.64 -5.21
N LYS A 78 6.77 -7.13 -5.45
CA LYS A 78 7.43 -8.13 -4.61
C LYS A 78 8.70 -7.54 -4.00
N PRO A 79 8.67 -7.07 -2.74
CA PRO A 79 9.89 -6.72 -2.02
C PRO A 79 10.92 -7.86 -2.08
N ASP A 80 12.22 -7.54 -2.10
CA ASP A 80 13.27 -8.56 -2.21
C ASP A 80 13.22 -9.60 -1.10
N ALA A 81 12.90 -9.15 0.12
CA ALA A 81 12.76 -10.00 1.29
C ALA A 81 11.47 -10.84 1.30
N TRP A 82 10.58 -10.67 0.32
CA TRP A 82 9.29 -11.34 0.27
C TRP A 82 9.27 -12.54 -0.68
N ASN A 83 8.54 -13.57 -0.27
CA ASN A 83 8.33 -14.79 -1.04
C ASN A 83 7.42 -14.55 -2.25
N GLN A 84 6.40 -13.69 -2.11
CA GLN A 84 5.43 -13.43 -3.16
C GLN A 84 5.09 -11.95 -3.35
N GLY A 85 4.77 -11.60 -4.59
CA GLY A 85 4.29 -10.25 -4.93
C GLY A 85 2.84 -10.08 -4.51
N ARG A 86 2.51 -8.89 -4.00
CA ARG A 86 1.15 -8.55 -3.55
C ARG A 86 0.67 -7.28 -4.22
N ASN A 87 -0.63 -7.02 -4.15
CA ASN A 87 -1.18 -5.77 -4.67
C ASN A 87 -0.78 -4.62 -3.76
N PHE A 88 -0.16 -3.61 -4.37
CA PHE A 88 0.17 -2.36 -3.74
C PHE A 88 -0.55 -1.22 -4.42
N ILE A 89 -1.15 -0.36 -3.60
CA ILE A 89 -1.69 0.92 -4.03
C ILE A 89 -0.67 2.00 -3.74
N ILE A 90 -0.44 2.84 -4.73
CA ILE A 90 0.52 3.92 -4.67
C ILE A 90 -0.23 5.20 -4.94
N THR A 91 -0.20 6.14 -4.00
CA THR A 91 -0.58 7.51 -4.29
C THR A 91 0.65 8.38 -4.39
N ARG A 92 0.62 9.40 -5.25
CA ARG A 92 1.72 10.35 -5.38
C ARG A 92 1.21 11.78 -5.44
N LYS A 93 1.95 12.70 -4.83
CA LYS A 93 1.75 14.15 -4.92
C LYS A 93 3.03 14.78 -5.45
N LYS A 94 2.93 15.67 -6.45
CA LYS A 94 4.11 16.36 -6.98
C LYS A 94 4.69 17.27 -5.89
N LYS A 95 6.00 17.17 -5.62
CA LYS A 95 6.69 18.07 -4.68
C LYS A 95 6.65 19.49 -5.24
N VAL A 96 6.30 20.45 -4.39
CA VAL A 96 6.48 21.88 -4.73
C VAL A 96 7.98 22.11 -4.87
N GLU A 97 8.43 22.60 -6.03
CA GLU A 97 9.87 22.77 -6.33
C GLU A 97 10.58 23.56 -5.22
N GLN A 98 11.31 22.85 -4.37
CA GLN A 98 12.35 23.45 -3.56
C GLN A 98 13.58 23.59 -4.45
N LYS A 99 14.18 24.78 -4.47
CA LYS A 99 15.43 25.11 -5.18
C LYS A 99 16.63 24.32 -4.63
N VAL A 100 16.58 22.99 -4.65
CA VAL A 100 17.73 22.15 -4.37
C VAL A 100 18.28 21.74 -5.71
N ILE A 101 19.49 22.22 -6.01
CA ILE A 101 20.27 21.92 -7.22
C ILE A 101 20.84 20.50 -7.09
N GLN A 102 19.97 19.52 -6.89
CA GLN A 102 20.29 18.11 -7.07
C GLN A 102 19.51 17.65 -8.30
N GLU A 103 20.23 17.21 -9.32
CA GLU A 103 19.61 16.58 -10.48
C GLU A 103 18.77 15.41 -9.99
N LYS A 104 17.45 15.49 -10.20
CA LYS A 104 16.55 14.37 -9.92
C LYS A 104 16.91 13.26 -10.89
N MET A 105 17.34 12.12 -10.36
CA MET A 105 17.86 11.03 -11.18
C MET A 105 16.74 10.12 -11.67
N PHE A 106 15.61 10.08 -10.94
CA PHE A 106 14.47 9.22 -11.26
C PHE A 106 13.13 9.96 -11.13
N GLU A 107 12.12 9.53 -11.89
CA GLU A 107 10.76 10.13 -11.85
C GLU A 107 10.17 10.14 -10.44
N TYR A 108 10.42 9.09 -9.64
CA TYR A 108 9.93 9.02 -8.27
C TYR A 108 10.56 10.08 -7.34
N ASP A 109 11.68 10.71 -7.70
CA ASP A 109 12.26 11.78 -6.89
C ASP A 109 11.39 13.06 -6.91
N GLU A 110 10.56 13.23 -7.93
CA GLU A 110 9.69 14.39 -8.13
C GLU A 110 8.44 14.39 -7.24
N TYR A 111 8.10 13.26 -6.63
CA TYR A 111 6.84 13.08 -5.92
C TYR A 111 7.05 12.63 -4.48
N ASP A 112 6.10 12.99 -3.63
CA ASP A 112 5.89 12.35 -2.32
C ASP A 112 4.91 11.19 -2.53
N HIS A 113 5.26 10.01 -2.02
CA HIS A 113 4.44 8.81 -2.19
C HIS A 113 3.86 8.32 -0.87
N ASP A 114 2.64 7.79 -0.94
CA ASP A 114 2.12 6.87 0.05
C ASP A 114 1.92 5.51 -0.60
N PHE A 115 2.30 4.46 0.11
CA PHE A 115 2.16 3.09 -0.33
C PHE A 115 1.25 2.32 0.62
N TYR A 116 0.45 1.43 0.07
CA TYR A 116 -0.45 0.55 0.80
C TYR A 116 -0.35 -0.84 0.20
N VAL A 117 -0.42 -1.89 1.01
CA VAL A 117 -0.51 -3.28 0.56
C VAL A 117 -1.86 -3.85 0.99
N THR A 118 -2.49 -4.59 0.08
CA THR A 118 -3.89 -5.00 0.21
C THR A 118 -4.18 -6.28 -0.57
N ASN A 119 -5.17 -7.03 -0.11
CA ASN A 119 -5.80 -8.13 -0.84
C ASN A 119 -7.31 -7.92 -1.01
N MET A 120 -7.80 -6.68 -0.82
CA MET A 120 -9.20 -6.35 -1.06
C MET A 120 -9.48 -6.31 -2.57
N ASP A 121 -10.72 -6.61 -2.95
CA ASP A 121 -11.20 -6.59 -4.33
C ASP A 121 -12.16 -5.42 -4.55
N ILE A 122 -11.64 -4.21 -4.35
CA ILE A 122 -12.33 -2.93 -4.59
C ILE A 122 -11.38 -1.98 -5.33
N SER A 123 -11.87 -0.83 -5.79
CA SER A 123 -11.01 0.10 -6.54
C SER A 123 -9.93 0.74 -5.67
N ALA A 124 -8.79 1.10 -6.26
CA ALA A 124 -7.68 1.75 -5.56
C ALA A 124 -8.11 3.01 -4.78
N ASN A 125 -9.05 3.80 -5.34
CA ASN A 125 -9.61 4.97 -4.67
C ASN A 125 -10.36 4.58 -3.40
N GLU A 126 -11.24 3.58 -3.50
CA GLU A 126 -12.02 3.10 -2.37
C GLU A 126 -11.13 2.49 -1.27
N GLU A 127 -10.03 1.82 -1.63
CA GLU A 127 -9.07 1.31 -0.65
C GLU A 127 -8.42 2.47 0.12
N VAL A 128 -7.89 3.47 -0.56
CA VAL A 128 -7.25 4.62 0.11
C VAL A 128 -8.26 5.41 0.95
N ASP A 129 -9.50 5.55 0.49
CA ASP A 129 -10.57 6.21 1.25
C ASP A 129 -10.97 5.39 2.48
N PHE A 130 -11.06 4.07 2.36
CA PHE A 130 -11.27 3.15 3.47
C PHE A 130 -10.14 3.27 4.51
N TYR A 131 -8.89 3.42 4.06
CA TYR A 131 -7.76 3.67 4.96
C TYR A 131 -7.93 4.96 5.76
N LYS A 132 -8.27 6.06 5.06
CA LYS A 132 -8.31 7.41 5.63
C LYS A 132 -9.53 7.69 6.50
N LYS A 133 -10.59 6.88 6.39
CA LYS A 133 -11.82 7.07 7.17
C LYS A 133 -11.53 7.07 8.68
N MET A 134 -11.91 8.12 9.40
CA MET A 134 -11.85 8.11 10.87
C MET A 134 -12.79 7.03 11.40
N LEU A 135 -12.28 6.18 12.31
CA LEU A 135 -13.14 5.34 13.12
C LEU A 135 -13.70 6.25 14.22
N VAL A 136 -15.02 6.44 14.19
CA VAL A 136 -15.78 7.21 15.18
C VAL A 136 -15.99 6.36 16.42
#